data_AF-A0A3M3AAF8-F1
#
_entry.id   AF-A0A3M3AAF8-F1
#
_cell.length_a   1.000
_cell.length_b   1.000
_cell.length_c   1.000
_cell.angle_alpha   90.00
_cell.angle_beta   90.00
_cell.angle_gamma   90.00
#
_symmetry.space_group_name_H-M   'P 1'
#
loop_
_entity.id
_entity.type
_entity.pdbx_description
1 polymer ?
#
loop_
_entity_poly.entity_id
_entity_poly.type
_entity_poly.pdbx_seq_one_letter_code
_entity_poly.pdbx_strand_id
1 'polypeptide(L)' 'EPAFVRGVINLRGAVVPVVDLSARFGRQNSEITRRSCVIIIEASTEDGQPQDIGLLVDNVSAVLEIPASQIEPPPNFGA' A
#
# COMPACT_ATOMS: atom_id res chain seq x y z
N GLU A 1 -17.65 4.60 0.28
CA GLU A 1 -16.38 3.84 0.39
C GLU A 1 -15.44 4.58 1.33
N PRO A 2 -14.50 3.90 2.02
CA PRO A 2 -13.50 4.58 2.84
C PRO A 2 -12.69 5.56 1.99
N ALA A 3 -12.40 6.75 2.52
CA ALA A 3 -11.72 7.82 1.78
C ALA A 3 -10.34 7.42 1.22
N PHE A 4 -9.71 6.40 1.80
CA PHE A 4 -8.42 5.87 1.39
C PHE A 4 -8.49 4.84 0.25
N VAL A 5 -9.68 4.36 -0.14
CA VAL A 5 -9.83 3.49 -1.30
C VAL A 5 -9.99 4.37 -2.53
N ARG A 6 -9.01 4.31 -3.44
CA ARG A 6 -9.01 5.16 -4.63
C ARG A 6 -9.90 4.61 -5.74
N GLY A 7 -10.14 3.30 -5.72
CA GLY A 7 -10.97 2.58 -6.69
C GLY A 7 -10.40 1.19 -6.92
N VAL A 8 -10.58 0.68 -8.14
CA VAL A 8 -10.08 -0.62 -8.57
C VAL A 8 -9.32 -0.50 -9.89
N ILE A 9 -8.38 -1.41 -10.12
CA ILE A 9 -7.71 -1.60 -11.41
C ILE A 9 -7.92 -3.02 -11.91
N ASN A 10 -7.85 -3.21 -13.22
CA ASN A 10 -7.78 -4.54 -13.81
C ASN A 10 -6.31 -4.94 -13.95
N LEU A 11 -5.90 -5.96 -13.20
CA LEU A 11 -4.58 -6.56 -13.29
C LEU A 11 -4.73 -8.00 -13.79
N ARG A 12 -4.32 -8.24 -15.05
CA ARG A 12 -4.37 -9.58 -15.69
C ARG A 12 -5.76 -10.25 -15.64
N GLY A 13 -6.82 -9.45 -15.70
CA GLY A 13 -8.21 -9.94 -15.63
C GLY A 13 -8.78 -9.99 -14.21
N ALA A 14 -7.96 -9.82 -13.18
CA ALA A 14 -8.42 -9.72 -11.80
C ALA A 14 -8.73 -8.27 -11.42
N VAL A 15 -9.81 -8.07 -10.64
CA VAL A 15 -10.17 -6.76 -10.09
C VAL A 15 -9.39 -6.57 -8.79
N VAL A 16 -8.45 -5.63 -8.80
CA VAL A 16 -7.56 -5.35 -7.67
C VAL A 16 -7.94 -3.98 -7.07
N PRO A 17 -8.33 -3.92 -5.78
CA PRO A 17 -8.59 -2.65 -5.11
C PRO A 17 -7.28 -1.87 -4.95
N VAL A 18 -7.35 -0.55 -5.10
CA VAL A 18 -6.21 0.35 -4.90
C VAL A 18 -6.44 1.25 -3.68
N VAL A 19 -5.52 1.16 -2.73
CA VAL A 19 -5.47 1.95 -1.50
C VAL A 19 -4.46 3.08 -1.66
N ASP A 20 -4.88 4.30 -1.37
CA ASP A 20 -4.01 5.47 -1.22
C ASP A 20 -3.38 5.45 0.18
N LEU A 21 -2.05 5.23 0.25
CA LEU A 21 -1.35 5.17 1.54
C LEU A 21 -1.30 6.51 2.27
N SER A 22 -1.26 7.63 1.54
CA SER A 22 -1.30 8.96 2.14
C SER A 22 -2.62 9.15 2.88
N ALA A 23 -3.74 8.87 2.20
CA ALA A 23 -5.07 8.91 2.81
C ALA A 23 -5.23 7.87 3.94
N ARG A 24 -4.66 6.66 3.78
CA ARG A 24 -4.71 5.61 4.80
C ARG A 24 -4.00 6.00 6.10
N PHE A 25 -2.94 6.81 6.02
CA PHE A 25 -2.23 7.37 7.17
C PHE A 25 -2.78 8.72 7.64
N GLY A 26 -4.01 9.07 7.26
CA GLY A 26 -4.72 10.26 7.76
C GLY A 26 -4.26 11.58 7.11
N ARG A 27 -3.50 11.52 6.03
CA ARG A 27 -3.14 12.69 5.22
C ARG A 27 -4.18 12.90 4.12
N GLN A 28 -4.01 13.94 3.33
CA GLN A 28 -4.84 14.15 2.13
C GLN A 28 -4.51 13.09 1.08
N ASN A 29 -5.45 12.85 0.16
CA ASN A 29 -5.24 11.97 -0.98
C ASN A 29 -4.02 12.43 -1.80
N SER A 30 -3.24 11.47 -2.29
CA SER A 30 -2.06 11.75 -3.10
C SER A 30 -2.46 12.37 -4.46
N GLU A 31 -1.73 13.40 -4.87
CA GLU A 31 -1.74 13.85 -6.26
C GLU A 31 -0.97 12.85 -7.12
N ILE A 32 -1.60 12.36 -8.20
CA ILE A 32 -0.96 11.40 -9.10
C ILE A 32 0.02 12.14 -10.01
N THR A 33 1.30 11.78 -9.88
CA THR A 33 2.38 12.33 -10.71
C THR A 33 2.92 11.27 -11.67
N ARG A 34 3.85 11.65 -12.55
CA ARG A 34 4.57 10.70 -13.41
C ARG A 34 5.42 9.68 -12.65
N ARG A 35 5.71 9.92 -11.38
CA ARG A 35 6.51 9.03 -10.53
C ARG A 35 5.67 8.09 -9.68
N SER A 36 4.37 8.38 -9.55
CA SER A 36 3.45 7.58 -8.77
C SER A 36 3.30 6.19 -9.39
N CYS A 37 3.25 5.17 -8.54
CA CYS A 37 3.09 3.78 -8.96
C CYS A 37 2.21 3.02 -7.97
N VAL A 38 1.64 1.91 -8.45
CA VAL A 38 0.83 1.00 -7.63
C VAL A 38 1.68 -0.22 -7.31
N ILE A 39 1.98 -0.44 -6.03
CA ILE A 39 2.67 -1.63 -5.52
C ILE A 39 1.62 -2.71 -5.27
N ILE A 40 1.76 -3.88 -5.88
CA ILE A 40 0.87 -5.02 -5.64
C ILE A 40 1.42 -5.83 -4.48
N ILE A 41 0.59 -6.05 -3.46
CA ILE A 41 0.88 -6.93 -2.33
C ILE A 41 -0.17 -8.03 -2.24
N GLU A 42 0.23 -9.17 -1.70
CA GLU A 42 -0.67 -10.24 -1.33
C GLU A 42 -1.02 -10.08 0.16
N ALA A 43 -2.28 -9.81 0.46
CA ALA A 43 -2.77 -9.67 1.82
C ALA A 43 -3.56 -10.90 2.24
N SER A 44 -3.37 -11.35 3.48
CA SER A 44 -4.20 -12.39 4.07
C SER A 44 -5.57 -11.83 4.46
N THR A 45 -6.64 -12.51 4.06
CA THR A 45 -8.01 -12.17 4.41
C THR A 45 -8.56 -13.09 5.51
N GLU A 46 -9.72 -12.77 6.06
CA GLU A 46 -10.38 -13.54 7.14
C GLU A 46 -10.74 -14.98 6.72
N ASP A 47 -11.04 -15.19 5.44
CA ASP A 47 -11.30 -16.49 4.82
C ASP A 47 -10.01 -17.25 4.44
N GLY A 48 -8.85 -16.71 4.79
CA GLY A 48 -7.54 -17.35 4.62
C GLY A 48 -7.07 -17.44 3.18
N GLN A 49 -7.75 -16.76 2.25
CA GLN A 49 -7.33 -16.69 0.86
C GLN A 49 -6.41 -15.48 0.65
N PRO A 50 -5.34 -15.61 -0.13
CA PRO A 50 -4.55 -14.46 -0.52
C PRO A 50 -5.37 -13.54 -1.43
N GLN A 51 -5.38 -12.25 -1.12
CA GLN A 51 -6.00 -11.23 -1.96
C GLN A 51 -4.96 -10.21 -2.42
N ASP A 52 -4.91 -9.98 -3.73
CA ASP A 52 -4.12 -8.90 -4.30
C ASP A 52 -4.70 -7.54 -3.91
N ILE A 53 -3.86 -6.66 -3.38
CA ILE A 53 -4.17 -5.27 -3.08
C ILE A 53 -3.12 -4.37 -3.72
N GLY A 54 -3.56 -3.31 -4.40
CA GLY A 54 -2.70 -2.26 -4.90
C GLY A 54 -2.51 -1.14 -3.88
N LEU A 55 -1.27 -0.71 -3.68
CA LEU A 55 -0.92 0.44 -2.84
C LEU A 55 -0.42 1.57 -3.73
N LEU A 56 -1.15 2.67 -3.80
CA LEU A 56 -0.70 3.90 -4.46
C LEU A 56 0.36 4.58 -3.60
N VAL A 57 1.55 4.79 -4.19
CA VAL A 57 2.69 5.47 -3.58
C VAL A 57 3.21 6.59 -4.47
N ASP A 58 3.94 7.53 -3.88
CA ASP A 58 4.47 8.69 -4.60
C ASP A 58 5.62 8.34 -5.56
N ASN A 59 6.52 7.41 -5.17
CA ASN A 59 7.50 6.77 -6.04
C ASN A 59 8.09 5.50 -5.40
N VAL A 60 8.81 4.70 -6.22
CA VAL A 60 9.73 3.64 -5.77
C VAL A 60 11.17 4.12 -5.94
N SER A 61 11.92 4.21 -4.84
CA SER A 61 13.27 4.80 -4.85
C SER A 61 14.38 3.77 -5.08
N ALA A 62 14.46 2.72 -4.26
CA ALA A 62 15.49 1.69 -4.35
C ALA A 62 15.02 0.39 -3.70
N VAL A 63 15.68 -0.73 -4.07
CA VAL A 63 15.57 -2.01 -3.37
C VAL A 63 16.79 -2.14 -2.49
N LEU A 64 16.58 -2.32 -1.18
CA LEU A 64 17.64 -2.43 -0.18
C LEU A 64 17.48 -3.75 0.57
N GLU A 65 18.61 -4.38 0.89
CA GLU A 65 18.66 -5.50 1.83
C GLU A 65 18.88 -4.96 3.25
N ILE A 66 17.95 -5.22 4.15
CA ILE A 66 17.98 -4.73 5.53
C ILE A 66 18.11 -5.93 6.46
N PRO A 67 19.22 -6.08 7.21
CA PRO A 67 19.36 -7.13 8.21
C PRO A 67 18.31 -7.02 9.30
N ALA A 68 17.77 -8.15 9.78
CA ALA A 68 16.77 -8.17 10.85
C ALA A 68 17.23 -7.48 12.14
N SER A 69 18.55 -7.46 12.41
CA SER A 69 19.14 -6.77 13.56
C SER A 69 19.04 -5.23 13.51
N GLN A 70 18.70 -4.66 12.34
CA GLN A 70 18.46 -3.22 12.17
C GLN A 70 16.97 -2.86 12.22
N ILE A 71 16.08 -3.85 12.36
CA ILE A 71 14.63 -3.63 12.46
C ILE A 71 14.25 -3.51 13.93
N GLU A 72 14.01 -2.28 14.38
CA GLU A 72 13.54 -2.00 15.74
C GLU A 72 12.00 -2.02 15.81
N PRO A 73 11.42 -2.37 16.98
CA PRO A 73 9.97 -2.28 17.15
C PRO A 73 9.50 -0.82 17.01
N PRO A 74 8.23 -0.61 16.60
CA PRO A 74 7.66 0.73 16.58
C PRO A 74 7.72 1.38 17.98
N PRO A 75 7.86 2.71 18.07
CA PRO A 75 7.91 3.40 19.36
C PRO A 75 6.58 3.25 20.12
N ASN A 76 6.66 3.19 21.45
CA ASN A 76 5.49 3.00 22.32
C ASN A 76 4.51 4.19 22.38
N PHE A 77 4.84 5.35 21.79
CA PHE A 77 3.99 6.53 21.81
C PHE A 77 3.64 6.98 20.39
N GLY A 78 2.35 6.98 20.06
CA GLY A 78 1.84 7.49 18.77
C GLY A 78 0.70 6.70 18.10
N ALA A 79 -0.03 5.84 18.84
CA ALA A 79 -1.29 5.23 18.37
C ALA A 79 -2.50 6.10 18.74
#